data_AF-A0A9Q1HHC8-F1
#
_entry.id   AF-A0A9Q1HHC8-F1
#
_cell.length_a   1.000
_cell.length_b   1.000
_cell.length_c   1.000
_cell.angle_alpha   90.00
_cell.angle_beta   90.00
_cell.angle_gamma   90.00
#
_symmetry.space_group_name_H-M   'P 1'
#
loop_
_entity.id
_entity.type
_entity.pdbx_description
1 polymer ?
#
loop_
_entity_poly.entity_id
_entity_poly.type
_entity_poly.pdbx_seq_one_letter_code
_entity_poly.pdbx_strand_id
1 'polypeptide(L)'
;MSGQISSLSRGKPPVYSEHPDMSKERGASTCDVDELALILCGGAEYRKRKKFIESHILSDPVFADEDRYYLNNSEIIDVAIKRNIRWCQLQAQYNLSDEDMQIFYL
;
A
#
# COMPACT_ATOMS: atom_id res chain seq x y z
N MET A 1 -30.95 -33.17 3.96
CA MET A 1 -29.79 -33.19 4.87
C MET A 1 -29.16 -31.82 4.82
N SER A 2 -29.45 -31.03 5.84
CA SER A 2 -28.96 -29.67 6.05
C SER A 2 -27.49 -29.68 6.47
N GLY A 3 -26.78 -28.60 6.15
CA GLY A 3 -25.48 -28.25 6.74
C GLY A 3 -24.48 -27.83 5.67
N GLN A 4 -23.86 -26.65 5.70
CA GLN A 4 -23.93 -25.53 6.61
C GLN A 4 -23.31 -24.38 5.80
N ILE A 5 -24.05 -23.29 5.58
CA ILE A 5 -23.46 -22.04 5.09
C ILE A 5 -22.71 -21.49 6.30
N SER A 6 -21.43 -21.85 6.46
CA SER A 6 -20.60 -21.28 7.51
C SER A 6 -20.31 -19.83 7.14
N SER A 7 -20.98 -18.94 7.86
CA SER A 7 -20.76 -17.49 7.91
C SER A 7 -19.30 -17.11 7.69
N LEU A 8 -18.98 -16.52 6.52
CA LEU A 8 -17.70 -15.86 6.33
C LEU A 8 -17.67 -14.62 7.24
N SER A 9 -16.93 -14.75 8.33
CA SER A 9 -16.53 -13.64 9.18
C SER A 9 -15.82 -12.58 8.34
N ARG A 10 -16.35 -11.35 8.34
CA ARG A 10 -15.65 -10.16 7.87
C ARG A 10 -14.35 -10.01 8.68
N GLY A 11 -13.21 -10.32 8.07
CA GLY A 11 -11.92 -10.22 8.75
C GLY A 11 -10.76 -10.62 7.87
N LYS A 12 -10.08 -9.61 7.33
CA LYS A 12 -8.80 -9.61 6.60
C LYS A 12 -8.79 -10.36 5.25
N PRO A 13 -8.36 -9.72 4.14
CA PRO A 13 -8.14 -10.44 2.90
C PRO A 13 -7.08 -11.53 3.12
N PRO A 14 -7.25 -12.73 2.53
CA PRO A 14 -6.24 -13.77 2.62
C PRO A 14 -4.94 -13.24 2.01
N VAL A 15 -3.83 -13.38 2.73
CA VAL A 15 -2.49 -13.21 2.15
C VAL A 15 -2.42 -14.28 1.06
N TYR A 16 -2.58 -13.89 -0.20
CA TYR A 16 -2.47 -14.83 -1.31
C TYR A 16 -1.07 -15.46 -1.22
N SER A 17 -1.02 -16.77 -1.00
CA SER A 17 0.19 -17.54 -1.18
C SER A 17 0.71 -17.24 -2.59
N GLU A 18 1.97 -16.82 -2.69
CA GLU A 18 2.57 -16.45 -3.97
C GLU A 18 2.33 -17.54 -5.02
N HIS A 19 1.99 -17.12 -6.24
CA HIS A 19 1.84 -18.07 -7.34
C HIS A 19 3.18 -18.78 -7.59
N PRO A 20 3.21 -20.11 -7.78
CA PRO A 20 4.46 -20.87 -7.88
C PRO A 20 5.40 -20.38 -8.99
N ASP A 21 4.85 -19.91 -10.11
CA ASP A 21 5.66 -19.33 -11.19
C ASP A 21 6.37 -18.04 -10.75
N MET A 22 5.75 -17.20 -9.92
CA MET A 22 6.39 -16.00 -9.39
C MET A 22 7.56 -16.36 -8.48
N SER A 23 7.43 -17.40 -7.66
CA SER A 23 8.52 -17.88 -6.81
C SER A 23 9.67 -18.46 -7.64
N LYS A 24 9.35 -19.15 -8.75
CA LYS A 24 10.35 -19.67 -9.69
C LYS A 24 11.14 -18.54 -10.36
N GLU A 25 10.46 -17.53 -10.90
CA GLU A 25 11.11 -16.38 -11.55
C GLU A 25 11.95 -15.57 -10.55
N ARG A 26 11.44 -15.35 -9.33
CA ARG A 26 12.20 -14.66 -8.26
C ARG A 26 13.45 -15.43 -7.84
N GLY A 27 13.37 -16.76 -7.74
CA GLY A 27 14.50 -17.62 -7.37
C GLY A 27 15.58 -17.73 -8.45
N ALA A 28 15.23 -17.47 -9.72
CA ALA A 28 16.19 -17.47 -10.83
C ALA A 28 16.98 -16.15 -10.94
N SER A 29 16.62 -15.12 -10.17
CA SER A 29 17.28 -13.82 -10.21
C SER A 29 18.68 -13.87 -9.59
N THR A 30 19.67 -13.32 -10.29
CA THR A 30 21.02 -13.08 -9.75
C THR A 30 21.18 -11.68 -9.15
N CYS A 31 20.12 -10.87 -9.15
CA CYS A 31 20.13 -9.49 -8.69
C CYS A 31 19.85 -9.42 -7.19
N ASP A 32 20.69 -8.68 -6.45
CA ASP A 32 20.37 -8.30 -5.07
C ASP A 32 19.28 -7.22 -5.08
N VAL A 33 18.08 -7.62 -4.68
CA VAL A 33 16.90 -6.75 -4.61
C VAL A 33 17.10 -5.60 -3.64
N ASP A 34 17.86 -5.81 -2.56
CA ASP A 34 18.10 -4.78 -1.56
C ASP A 34 19.06 -3.71 -2.09
N GLU A 35 20.11 -4.12 -2.79
CA GLU A 35 21.03 -3.21 -3.48
C GLU A 35 20.29 -2.42 -4.57
N LEU A 36 19.51 -3.09 -5.41
CA LEU A 36 18.73 -2.43 -6.45
C LEU A 36 17.73 -1.41 -5.88
N ALA A 37 17.08 -1.76 -4.77
CA ALA A 37 16.15 -0.86 -4.11
C ALA A 37 16.85 0.37 -3.54
N LEU A 38 18.08 0.24 -3.02
CA LEU A 38 18.87 1.38 -2.55
C LEU A 38 19.26 2.32 -3.70
N ILE A 39 19.66 1.75 -4.85
CA ILE A 39 19.97 2.50 -6.07
C ILE A 39 18.75 3.28 -6.54
N LEU A 40 17.59 2.62 -6.65
CA LEU A 40 16.34 3.24 -7.10
C LEU A 40 15.84 4.34 -6.14
N CYS A 41 16.00 4.11 -4.84
CA CYS A 41 15.60 5.05 -3.80
C CYS A 41 16.59 6.21 -3.59
N GLY A 42 17.73 6.23 -4.30
CA GLY A 42 18.77 7.25 -4.08
C GLY A 42 19.46 7.17 -2.72
N GLY A 43 19.36 6.03 -2.02
CA GLY A 43 20.06 5.78 -0.76
C GLY A 43 19.21 5.13 0.34
N ALA A 44 19.88 4.75 1.43
CA ALA A 44 19.28 4.02 2.55
C ALA A 44 18.31 4.87 3.38
N GLU A 45 18.58 6.16 3.54
CA GLU A 45 17.74 7.07 4.33
C GLU A 45 16.39 7.31 3.66
N TYR A 46 16.38 7.55 2.35
CA TYR A 46 15.13 7.65 1.58
C TYR A 46 14.35 6.34 1.63
N ARG A 47 15.02 5.18 1.50
CA ARG A 47 14.36 3.87 1.60
C ARG A 47 13.73 3.64 2.98
N LYS A 48 14.40 4.03 4.08
CA LYS A 48 13.83 3.98 5.44
C LYS A 48 12.64 4.91 5.58
N ARG A 49 12.76 6.15 5.10
CA ARG A 49 11.69 7.15 5.12
C ARG A 49 10.47 6.68 4.33
N LYS A 50 10.68 6.12 3.14
CA LYS A 50 9.64 5.50 2.29
C LYS A 50 8.92 4.37 3.01
N LYS A 51 9.65 3.40 3.56
CA LYS A 51 9.06 2.29 4.33
C LYS A 51 8.27 2.78 5.56
N PHE A 52 8.74 3.83 6.23
CA PHE A 52 8.03 4.43 7.35
C PHE A 52 6.69 5.05 6.90
N ILE A 53 6.67 5.79 5.80
CA ILE A 53 5.45 6.41 5.28
C ILE A 53 4.48 5.33 4.75
N GLU A 54 4.99 4.37 3.98
CA GLU A 54 4.22 3.24 3.45
C GLU A 54 3.53 2.44 4.57
N SER A 55 4.20 2.19 5.70
CA SER A 55 3.59 1.43 6.79
C SER A 55 2.38 2.15 7.40
N HIS A 56 2.42 3.48 7.48
CA HIS A 56 1.30 4.27 7.98
C HIS A 56 0.16 4.33 6.96
N ILE A 57 0.47 4.50 5.67
CA ILE A 57 -0.52 4.49 4.59
C ILE A 57 -1.23 3.14 4.52
N LEU A 58 -0.48 2.04 4.47
CA LEU A 58 -1.03 0.68 4.35
C LEU A 58 -1.84 0.27 5.59
N SER A 59 -1.55 0.85 6.75
CA SER A 59 -2.32 0.59 7.97
C SER A 59 -3.65 1.34 8.02
N ASP A 60 -3.82 2.38 7.22
CA ASP A 60 -4.95 3.29 7.31
C ASP A 60 -5.98 3.01 6.20
N PRO A 61 -7.22 2.63 6.56
CA PRO A 61 -8.24 2.24 5.60
C PRO A 61 -8.67 3.39 4.67
N VAL A 62 -8.43 4.65 5.01
CA VAL A 62 -8.75 5.79 4.14
C VAL A 62 -7.95 5.74 2.84
N PHE A 63 -6.75 5.16 2.87
CA PHE A 63 -5.89 5.02 1.70
C PHE A 63 -6.07 3.70 0.94
N ALA A 64 -6.93 2.80 1.41
CA ALA A 64 -7.23 1.58 0.68
C ALA A 64 -7.85 1.89 -0.70
N ASP A 65 -7.40 1.17 -1.74
CA ASP A 65 -7.81 1.40 -3.13
C ASP A 65 -8.73 0.30 -3.68
N GLU A 66 -9.32 -0.52 -2.80
CA GLU A 66 -10.10 -1.71 -3.16
C GLU A 66 -11.30 -1.40 -4.07
N ASP A 67 -11.93 -0.24 -3.91
CA ASP A 67 -13.16 0.11 -4.61
C ASP A 67 -12.96 1.01 -5.85
N ARG A 68 -11.71 1.35 -6.20
CA ARG A 68 -11.43 2.41 -7.20
C ARG A 68 -12.15 2.23 -8.54
N TYR A 69 -12.33 0.98 -8.99
CA TYR A 69 -12.97 0.68 -10.27
C TYR A 69 -14.50 0.68 -10.24
N TYR A 70 -15.11 0.78 -9.05
CA TYR A 70 -16.56 0.78 -8.86
C TYR A 70 -17.14 2.18 -8.61
N LEU A 71 -16.28 3.16 -8.33
CA LEU A 71 -16.70 4.52 -7.98
C LEU A 71 -17.08 5.35 -9.21
N ASN A 72 -18.13 6.14 -9.08
CA ASN A 72 -18.45 7.21 -10.03
C ASN A 72 -17.56 8.45 -9.80
N ASN A 73 -17.59 9.42 -10.72
CA ASN A 73 -16.70 10.57 -10.66
C ASN A 73 -16.84 11.42 -9.38
N SER A 74 -18.06 11.59 -8.86
CA SER A 74 -18.29 12.31 -7.61
C SER A 74 -17.70 11.55 -6.42
N GLU A 75 -17.88 10.23 -6.38
CA GLU A 75 -17.32 9.37 -5.34
C GLU A 75 -15.78 9.34 -5.38
N ILE A 76 -15.17 9.36 -6.57
CA ILE A 76 -13.72 9.47 -6.74
C ILE A 76 -13.21 10.78 -6.11
N ILE A 77 -13.90 11.90 -6.37
CA ILE A 77 -13.53 13.21 -5.81
C ILE A 77 -13.67 13.18 -4.28
N ASP A 78 -14.75 12.63 -3.74
CA ASP A 78 -14.97 12.52 -2.29
C ASP A 78 -13.89 11.69 -1.60
N VAL A 79 -13.49 10.56 -2.21
CA VAL A 79 -12.40 9.71 -1.70
C VAL A 79 -11.07 10.45 -1.77
N ALA A 80 -10.78 11.15 -2.87
CA ALA A 80 -9.56 11.94 -3.02
C ALA A 80 -9.45 13.04 -1.95
N ILE A 81 -10.55 13.74 -1.66
CA ILE A 81 -10.61 14.77 -0.61
C ILE A 81 -10.34 14.13 0.76
N LYS A 82 -10.99 13.00 1.08
CA LYS A 82 -10.76 12.29 2.35
C LYS A 82 -9.31 11.86 2.51
N ARG A 83 -8.69 11.31 1.46
CA ARG A 83 -7.26 10.93 1.44
C ARG A 83 -6.37 12.15 1.66
N ASN A 84 -6.66 13.27 1.01
CA ASN A 84 -5.88 14.50 1.15
C ASN A 84 -5.96 15.09 2.57
N ILE A 85 -7.17 15.17 3.16
CA ILE A 85 -7.34 15.61 4.55
C ILE A 85 -6.55 14.70 5.50
N ARG A 86 -6.61 13.38 5.27
CA ARG A 86 -5.89 12.42 6.10
C ARG A 86 -4.38 12.55 5.94
N TRP A 87 -3.90 12.80 4.73
CA TRP A 87 -2.49 13.09 4.46
C TRP A 87 -2.01 14.33 5.23
N CYS A 88 -2.75 15.44 5.19
CA CYS A 88 -2.40 16.64 5.95
C CYS A 88 -2.30 16.38 7.46
N GLN A 89 -3.15 15.51 8.01
CA GLN A 89 -3.05 15.09 9.41
C GLN A 89 -1.75 14.32 9.69
N LEU A 90 -1.37 13.40 8.79
CA LEU A 90 -0.11 12.66 8.91
C LEU A 90 1.11 13.57 8.76
N GLN A 91 1.06 14.55 7.85
CA GLN A 91 2.11 15.57 7.69
C GLN A 91 2.35 16.32 9.00
N ALA A 92 1.27 16.77 9.64
CA ALA A 92 1.36 17.46 10.93
C ALA A 92 1.87 16.56 12.07
N GLN A 93 1.49 15.28 12.08
CA GLN A 93 1.88 14.33 13.14
C GLN A 93 3.35 13.90 13.05
N TYR A 94 3.85 13.64 11.85
CA TYR A 94 5.18 13.07 11.63
C TYR A 94 6.17 14.06 11.00
N ASN A 95 5.78 15.34 10.93
CA ASN A 95 6.55 16.42 10.32
C ASN A 95 7.01 16.02 8.90
N LEU A 96 6.07 15.54 8.09
CA LEU A 96 6.32 15.13 6.71
C LEU A 96 6.33 16.37 5.81
N SER A 97 7.20 16.37 4.80
CA SER A 97 7.27 17.44 3.80
C SER A 97 6.31 17.20 2.64
N ASP A 98 6.23 18.16 1.73
CA ASP A 98 5.52 17.96 0.46
C ASP A 98 6.27 16.99 -0.47
N GLU A 99 7.60 16.87 -0.34
CA GLU A 99 8.39 15.88 -1.06
C GLU A 99 8.04 14.45 -0.64
N ASP A 100 7.72 14.24 0.65
CA ASP A 100 7.25 12.95 1.17
C ASP A 100 5.92 12.52 0.51
N MET A 101 5.14 13.46 -0.05
CA MET A 101 3.89 13.14 -0.77
C MET A 101 4.14 12.35 -2.05
N GLN A 102 5.33 12.45 -2.66
CA GLN A 102 5.64 11.68 -3.86
C GLN A 102 5.63 10.16 -3.61
N ILE A 103 5.86 9.74 -2.35
CA ILE A 103 5.77 8.33 -1.94
C ILE A 103 4.32 7.82 -2.03
N PHE A 104 3.33 8.70 -1.87
CA PHE A 104 1.91 8.32 -1.90
C PHE A 104 1.40 7.93 -3.31
N TYR A 105 2.07 8.39 -4.37
CA TYR A 105 1.61 8.21 -5.76
C TYR A 105 2.37 7.11 -6.54
N LEU A 106 3.25 6.36 -5.87
CA LEU A 106 4.06 5.26 -6.46
C LEU A 106 3.68 3.92 -5.85
#